data_AF-A0A352VSL2-F1
#
_entry.id   AF-A0A352VSL2-F1
#
_cell.length_a   1.000
_cell.length_b   1.000
_cell.length_c   1.000
_cell.angle_alpha   90.00
_cell.angle_beta   90.00
_cell.angle_gamma   90.00
#
_symmetry.space_group_name_H-M   'P 1'
#
loop_
_entity.id
_entity.type
_entity.pdbx_description
1 polymer ?
#
loop_
_entity_poly.entity_id
_entity_poly.type
_entity_poly.pdbx_seq_one_letter_code
_entity_poly.pdbx_strand_id
1 'polypeptide(L)'
;WRPRENRVLYDQESILAFAIGKPSEAFGDRYLPFDDERVIARLPGPPYAFMDRVVNTVGEAWDLEPGAAVTAEYDVPADGWYFEANRQTEMPFAVLLEVALQPCGWLAAYCGSALTSETDLRFRNLGGRAVQKRAVRADSGTLTTEVRLTDVSHSGGMIIERFDIRMTDEQGVVFEGDTYFGFFSAESLADQIGIRETQKYEPTEAEMTQAVSFDYPTEAPHPEDGFRMLAKIEVLLREGGPHDLGFVRGSIPVDYEAWFFKAHFMDDPVWPGSLGCESFLQLLKAYAADRWRLDADAVWRTNGLEREHNWTYRGQVLPTDGKVEVEAVITEVDEQARRVTASGYLTVDGRTIYHLGDFSVEIVRDAE
;
A
#
# COMPACT_ATOMS: atom_id res chain seq x y z
N TRP A 1 -18.09 22.12 -0.63
CA TRP A 1 -16.68 21.86 -0.27
C TRP A 1 -15.86 23.09 -0.66
N ARG A 2 -15.40 23.86 0.35
CA ARG A 2 -14.53 25.08 0.40
C ARG A 2 -15.05 26.05 1.49
N PRO A 3 -14.20 26.84 2.17
CA PRO A 3 -12.75 27.05 1.98
C PRO A 3 -11.87 26.53 3.13
N ARG A 4 -10.60 26.29 2.79
CA ARG A 4 -9.46 26.13 3.68
C ARG A 4 -9.38 27.35 4.61
N GLU A 5 -9.77 27.20 5.87
CA GLU A 5 -9.17 28.05 6.91
C GLU A 5 -7.73 27.56 7.06
N ASN A 6 -6.75 28.46 7.06
CA ASN A 6 -5.32 28.14 7.29
C ASN A 6 -5.05 27.61 8.72
N ARG A 7 -6.04 27.01 9.37
CA ARG A 7 -5.95 26.50 10.72
C ARG A 7 -5.63 25.01 10.64
N VAL A 8 -4.44 24.66 11.08
CA VAL A 8 -4.09 23.27 11.41
C VAL A 8 -4.93 22.85 12.62
N LEU A 9 -5.69 21.77 12.48
CA LEU A 9 -6.52 21.19 13.54
C LEU A 9 -5.73 20.16 14.36
N TYR A 10 -4.93 19.34 13.67
CA TYR A 10 -3.98 18.39 14.24
C TYR A 10 -2.67 18.56 13.49
N ASP A 11 -1.63 18.94 14.19
CA ASP A 11 -0.29 19.14 13.64
C ASP A 11 0.52 17.84 13.63
N GLN A 12 1.76 17.90 13.15
CA GLN A 12 2.63 16.73 13.05
C GLN A 12 2.92 16.09 14.41
N GLU A 13 3.02 16.90 15.47
CA GLU A 13 3.16 16.40 16.83
C GLU A 13 1.94 15.55 17.23
N SER A 14 0.73 16.03 16.94
CA SER A 14 -0.51 15.30 17.16
C SER A 14 -0.58 14.00 16.33
N ILE A 15 -0.16 14.04 15.07
CA ILE A 15 -0.14 12.84 14.21
C ILE A 15 0.86 11.80 14.75
N LEU A 16 2.05 12.22 15.14
CA LEU A 16 3.07 11.34 15.70
C LEU A 16 2.70 10.83 17.09
N ALA A 17 2.00 11.62 17.91
CA ALA A 17 1.44 11.16 19.17
C ALA A 17 0.45 10.02 18.95
N PHE A 18 -0.41 10.11 17.92
CA PHE A 18 -1.27 8.97 17.57
C PHE A 18 -0.46 7.80 17.01
N ALA A 19 0.52 8.03 16.14
CA ALA A 19 1.27 6.95 15.47
C ALA A 19 2.16 6.14 16.42
N ILE A 20 2.97 6.82 17.23
CA ILE A 20 4.08 6.22 18.01
C ILE A 20 4.16 6.74 19.46
N GLY A 21 3.19 7.55 19.90
CA GLY A 21 3.15 8.14 21.23
C GLY A 21 1.84 7.84 21.95
N LYS A 22 1.43 8.80 22.80
CA LYS A 22 0.18 8.70 23.55
C LYS A 22 -0.99 9.18 22.70
N PRO A 23 -1.99 8.32 22.43
CA PRO A 23 -3.11 8.72 21.60
C PRO A 23 -4.01 9.75 22.30
N SER A 24 -3.97 9.85 23.63
CA SER A 24 -4.63 10.95 24.36
C SER A 24 -4.02 12.33 24.08
N GLU A 25 -2.74 12.42 23.72
CA GLU A 25 -2.11 13.69 23.32
C GLU A 25 -2.64 14.16 21.96
N ALA A 26 -3.10 13.24 21.12
CA ALA A 26 -3.79 13.56 19.87
C ALA A 26 -5.30 13.84 20.09
N PHE A 27 -6.02 12.91 20.72
CA PHE A 27 -7.49 12.91 20.74
C PHE A 27 -8.13 13.30 22.08
N GLY A 28 -7.34 13.54 23.12
CA GLY A 28 -7.81 13.93 24.45
C GLY A 28 -8.28 12.77 25.34
N ASP A 29 -8.95 13.12 26.44
CA ASP A 29 -9.24 12.23 27.58
C ASP A 29 -9.93 10.92 27.24
N ARG A 30 -10.73 10.88 26.16
CA ARG A 30 -11.42 9.66 25.71
C ARG A 30 -10.45 8.54 25.32
N TYR A 31 -9.21 8.90 24.96
CA TYR A 31 -8.18 7.98 24.52
C TYR A 31 -7.15 7.63 25.63
N LEU A 32 -7.30 8.17 26.84
CA LEU A 32 -6.44 7.81 27.99
C LEU A 32 -6.33 6.29 28.24
N PRO A 33 -7.39 5.47 28.09
CA PRO A 33 -7.24 4.02 28.24
C PRO A 33 -6.21 3.41 27.28
N PHE A 34 -5.99 4.01 26.11
CA PHE A 34 -5.03 3.52 25.10
C PHE A 34 -3.60 4.06 25.29
N ASP A 35 -3.35 4.86 26.33
CA ASP A 35 -2.00 5.30 26.66
C ASP A 35 -1.21 4.19 27.34
N ASP A 36 -1.85 3.42 28.23
CA ASP A 36 -1.18 2.44 29.10
C ASP A 36 -1.97 1.14 29.32
N GLU A 37 -3.30 1.13 29.19
CA GLU A 37 -4.16 -0.01 29.62
C GLU A 37 -4.59 -0.90 28.45
N ARG A 38 -4.80 -0.31 27.27
CA ARG A 38 -5.37 -0.95 26.08
C ARG A 38 -4.52 -0.67 24.85
N VAL A 39 -4.60 -1.56 23.87
CA VAL A 39 -3.96 -1.39 22.57
C VAL A 39 -4.98 -0.92 21.54
N ILE A 40 -4.61 0.09 20.76
CA ILE A 40 -5.38 0.61 19.63
C ILE A 40 -4.60 0.43 18.34
N ALA A 41 -5.31 0.27 17.22
CA ALA A 41 -4.70 0.43 15.92
C ALA A 41 -4.13 1.85 15.74
N ARG A 42 -2.92 1.93 15.22
CA ARG A 42 -2.13 3.16 15.09
C ARG A 42 -1.97 3.54 13.62
N LEU A 43 -1.49 4.76 13.36
CA LEU A 43 -0.88 5.07 12.07
C LEU A 43 0.55 4.55 12.01
N PRO A 44 1.13 4.40 10.81
CA PRO A 44 2.56 4.24 10.64
C PRO A 44 3.37 5.42 11.18
N GLY A 45 4.49 5.09 11.82
CA GLY A 45 5.51 6.02 12.28
C GLY A 45 6.67 6.16 11.30
N PRO A 46 7.59 7.11 11.52
CA PRO A 46 8.77 7.29 10.69
C PRO A 46 9.62 6.01 10.56
N PRO A 47 10.19 5.72 9.38
CA PRO A 47 10.18 6.54 8.16
C PRO A 47 8.93 6.33 7.26
N TYR A 48 7.90 5.61 7.73
CA TYR A 48 6.68 5.30 6.98
C TYR A 48 5.49 6.21 7.32
N ALA A 49 5.71 7.29 8.07
CA ALA A 49 4.69 8.29 8.34
C ALA A 49 4.54 9.21 7.10
N PHE A 50 3.34 9.22 6.51
CA PHE A 50 3.05 9.94 5.27
C PHE A 50 1.81 10.84 5.40
N MET A 51 1.66 11.42 6.59
CA MET A 51 0.61 12.36 6.95
C MET A 51 1.20 13.36 7.93
N ASP A 52 1.23 14.65 7.58
CA ASP A 52 1.84 15.69 8.42
C ASP A 52 0.82 16.40 9.29
N ARG A 53 -0.41 16.56 8.81
CA ARG A 53 -1.42 17.37 9.50
C ARG A 53 -2.84 17.13 8.99
N VAL A 54 -3.80 17.50 9.84
CA VAL A 54 -5.22 17.64 9.48
C VAL A 54 -5.58 19.12 9.47
N VAL A 55 -6.20 19.56 8.38
CA VAL A 55 -6.62 20.97 8.18
C VAL A 55 -8.13 21.14 8.18
N ASN A 56 -8.89 20.04 8.09
CA ASN A 56 -10.35 20.08 8.16
C ASN A 56 -10.93 18.73 8.59
N THR A 57 -12.04 18.76 9.34
CA THR A 57 -12.87 17.60 9.65
C THR A 57 -14.35 17.93 9.38
N VAL A 58 -15.13 16.90 9.09
CA VAL A 58 -16.59 16.95 9.00
C VAL A 58 -17.14 15.83 9.88
N GLY A 59 -18.14 16.13 10.71
CA GLY A 59 -18.63 15.22 11.74
C GLY A 59 -18.02 15.52 13.11
N GLU A 60 -18.67 15.02 14.16
CA GLU A 60 -18.21 15.17 15.54
C GLU A 60 -17.21 14.06 15.90
N ALA A 61 -16.25 14.37 16.77
CA ALA A 61 -15.33 13.36 17.29
C ALA A 61 -16.10 12.29 18.08
N TRP A 62 -15.65 11.04 17.94
CA TRP A 62 -16.24 9.86 18.59
C TRP A 62 -17.67 9.53 18.17
N ASP A 63 -18.12 10.06 17.03
CA ASP A 63 -19.38 9.71 16.40
C ASP A 63 -19.11 8.89 15.12
N LEU A 64 -19.30 7.57 15.22
CA LEU A 64 -19.05 6.63 14.12
C LEU A 64 -20.26 6.55 13.20
N GLU A 65 -20.39 7.54 12.31
CA GLU A 65 -21.50 7.63 11.36
C GLU A 65 -21.02 7.92 9.92
N PRO A 66 -21.65 7.31 8.90
CA PRO A 66 -21.40 7.68 7.50
C PRO A 66 -21.60 9.17 7.25
N GLY A 67 -20.67 9.77 6.50
CA GLY A 67 -20.65 11.21 6.21
C GLY A 67 -19.53 11.96 6.93
N ALA A 68 -18.92 11.37 7.97
CA ALA A 68 -17.69 11.90 8.54
C ALA A 68 -16.58 11.99 7.49
N ALA A 69 -15.72 13.01 7.58
CA ALA A 69 -14.65 13.23 6.62
C ALA A 69 -13.45 13.96 7.24
N VAL A 70 -12.29 13.80 6.61
CA VAL A 70 -11.05 14.49 6.96
C VAL A 70 -10.38 15.07 5.71
N THR A 71 -9.69 16.20 5.88
CA THR A 71 -8.70 16.70 4.92
C THR A 71 -7.34 16.70 5.59
N ALA A 72 -6.46 15.82 5.10
CA ALA A 72 -5.10 15.67 5.56
C ALA A 72 -4.11 16.24 4.53
N GLU A 73 -2.95 16.65 4.98
CA GLU A 73 -1.86 17.10 4.12
C GLU A 73 -0.57 16.33 4.41
N TYR A 74 0.20 16.09 3.35
CA TYR A 74 1.56 15.58 3.39
C TYR A 74 2.43 16.45 2.49
N ASP A 75 3.49 17.03 3.05
CA ASP A 75 4.47 17.78 2.29
C ASP A 75 5.48 16.82 1.70
N VAL A 76 5.50 16.69 0.37
CA VAL A 76 6.47 15.83 -0.32
C VAL A 76 7.86 16.45 -0.14
N PRO A 77 8.77 15.79 0.61
CA PRO A 77 10.13 16.28 0.77
C PRO A 77 10.89 16.14 -0.55
N ALA A 78 11.68 17.17 -0.90
CA ALA A 78 12.51 17.15 -2.10
C ALA A 78 13.56 16.04 -2.07
N ASP A 79 13.97 15.62 -0.88
CA ASP A 79 14.92 14.55 -0.57
C ASP A 79 14.25 13.33 0.07
N GLY A 80 12.98 13.08 -0.27
CA GLY A 80 12.25 11.91 0.24
C GLY A 80 13.02 10.61 0.01
N TRP A 81 13.32 9.91 1.09
CA TRP A 81 14.16 8.70 1.10
C TRP A 81 13.70 7.64 0.09
N TYR A 82 12.39 7.58 -0.17
CA TYR A 82 11.77 6.61 -1.07
C TYR A 82 12.06 6.88 -2.56
N PHE A 83 12.42 8.10 -2.95
CA PHE A 83 12.88 8.38 -4.32
C PHE A 83 14.25 7.76 -4.55
N GLU A 84 15.18 8.00 -3.62
CA GLU A 84 16.54 7.43 -3.66
C GLU A 84 16.51 5.90 -3.50
N ALA A 85 15.79 5.38 -2.50
CA ALA A 85 15.72 3.95 -2.24
C ALA A 85 15.02 3.17 -3.37
N ASN A 86 14.06 3.77 -4.07
CA ASN A 86 13.47 3.18 -5.27
C ASN A 86 14.31 3.43 -6.53
N ARG A 87 15.29 4.34 -6.47
CA ARG A 87 16.09 4.86 -7.60
C ARG A 87 15.24 5.40 -8.74
N GLN A 88 14.17 6.11 -8.40
CA GLN A 88 13.20 6.61 -9.37
C GLN A 88 12.79 8.05 -9.04
N THR A 89 12.36 8.77 -10.07
CA THR A 89 11.94 10.18 -9.95
C THR A 89 10.45 10.33 -9.61
N GLU A 90 9.64 9.30 -9.85
CA GLU A 90 8.25 9.24 -9.44
C GLU A 90 8.13 8.52 -8.09
N MET A 91 7.22 9.00 -7.23
CA MET A 91 6.92 8.41 -5.93
C MET A 91 6.49 6.96 -6.12
N PRO A 92 7.09 5.99 -5.41
CA PRO A 92 6.71 4.58 -5.57
C PRO A 92 5.26 4.37 -5.12
N PHE A 93 4.60 3.41 -5.76
CA PHE A 93 3.18 3.16 -5.53
C PHE A 93 2.86 2.84 -4.07
N ALA A 94 3.73 2.11 -3.37
CA ALA A 94 3.54 1.86 -1.94
C ALA A 94 3.41 3.15 -1.13
N VAL A 95 4.27 4.14 -1.37
CA VAL A 95 4.25 5.42 -0.64
C VAL A 95 3.03 6.24 -1.04
N LEU A 96 2.71 6.34 -2.34
CA LEU A 96 1.51 7.03 -2.79
C LEU A 96 0.24 6.44 -2.15
N LEU A 97 0.18 5.11 -2.07
CA LEU A 97 -0.94 4.41 -1.45
C LEU A 97 -1.02 4.71 0.04
N GLU A 98 0.10 4.78 0.77
CA GLU A 98 0.09 5.20 2.18
C GLU A 98 -0.37 6.65 2.39
N VAL A 99 0.09 7.60 1.57
CA VAL A 99 -0.39 9.00 1.63
C VAL A 99 -1.91 9.07 1.43
N ALA A 100 -2.46 8.15 0.62
CA ALA A 100 -3.90 8.02 0.39
C ALA A 100 -4.65 7.32 1.54
N LEU A 101 -4.02 6.32 2.18
CA LEU A 101 -4.70 5.40 3.11
C LEU A 101 -4.53 5.76 4.60
N GLN A 102 -3.44 6.40 5.01
CA GLN A 102 -3.26 6.80 6.41
C GLN A 102 -4.35 7.76 6.91
N PRO A 103 -4.84 8.72 6.10
CA PRO A 103 -5.98 9.55 6.50
C PRO A 103 -7.28 8.75 6.77
N CYS A 104 -7.47 7.56 6.16
CA CYS A 104 -8.59 6.67 6.51
C CYS A 104 -8.45 6.12 7.94
N GLY A 105 -7.26 5.66 8.31
CA GLY A 105 -6.98 5.18 9.67
C GLY A 105 -7.10 6.31 10.71
N TRP A 106 -6.66 7.51 10.35
CA TRP A 106 -6.84 8.69 11.20
C TRP A 106 -8.33 9.03 11.37
N LEU A 107 -9.11 9.03 10.28
CA LEU A 107 -10.55 9.30 10.34
C LEU A 107 -11.30 8.28 11.19
N ALA A 108 -10.96 7.00 11.07
CA ALA A 108 -11.53 5.94 11.92
C ALA A 108 -11.26 6.19 13.42
N ALA A 109 -10.02 6.59 13.75
CA ALA A 109 -9.68 7.00 15.12
C ALA A 109 -10.44 8.28 15.54
N TYR A 110 -10.55 9.28 14.68
CA TYR A 110 -11.32 10.49 14.99
C TYR A 110 -12.81 10.17 15.26
N CYS A 111 -13.41 9.27 14.48
CA CYS A 111 -14.78 8.78 14.67
C CYS A 111 -14.94 7.86 15.89
N GLY A 112 -13.84 7.46 16.55
CA GLY A 112 -13.91 6.64 17.76
C GLY A 112 -14.16 5.15 17.52
N SER A 113 -13.81 4.61 16.35
CA SER A 113 -14.12 3.20 16.00
C SER A 113 -13.62 2.19 17.04
N ALA A 114 -12.44 2.41 17.61
CA ALA A 114 -11.91 1.54 18.67
C ALA A 114 -12.64 1.69 20.01
N LEU A 115 -13.28 2.84 20.26
CA LEU A 115 -14.06 3.10 21.47
C LEU A 115 -15.40 2.36 21.48
N THR A 116 -15.85 1.83 20.34
CA THR A 116 -17.11 1.06 20.27
C THR A 116 -16.95 -0.39 20.74
N SER A 117 -15.75 -0.78 21.22
CA SER A 117 -15.42 -2.14 21.64
C SER A 117 -14.59 -2.15 22.92
N GLU A 118 -14.93 -3.07 23.83
CA GLU A 118 -14.11 -3.40 25.01
C GLU A 118 -12.90 -4.29 24.66
N THR A 119 -12.95 -4.97 23.52
CA THR A 119 -11.84 -5.76 22.98
C THR A 119 -10.93 -4.88 22.16
N ASP A 120 -9.62 -5.03 22.30
CA ASP A 120 -8.63 -4.36 21.47
C ASP A 120 -8.72 -4.83 20.02
N LEU A 121 -8.81 -3.86 19.11
CA LEU A 121 -9.03 -4.10 17.69
C LEU A 121 -7.81 -3.71 16.87
N ARG A 122 -7.51 -4.54 15.87
CA ARG A 122 -6.50 -4.30 14.84
C ARG A 122 -7.18 -3.76 13.59
N PHE A 123 -6.54 -2.81 12.92
CA PHE A 123 -7.06 -2.20 11.69
C PHE A 123 -6.33 -2.79 10.49
N ARG A 124 -7.09 -3.31 9.51
CA ARG A 124 -6.52 -3.90 8.29
C ARG A 124 -7.24 -3.35 7.08
N ASN A 125 -6.47 -2.89 6.10
CA ASN A 125 -7.02 -2.68 4.78
C ASN A 125 -7.48 -4.03 4.21
N LEU A 126 -8.60 -4.05 3.51
CA LEU A 126 -9.16 -5.26 2.92
C LEU A 126 -9.16 -5.22 1.40
N GLY A 127 -8.90 -4.05 0.82
CA GLY A 127 -8.86 -3.83 -0.60
C GLY A 127 -9.26 -2.42 -0.97
N GLY A 128 -9.23 -2.16 -2.26
CA GLY A 128 -9.64 -0.91 -2.85
C GLY A 128 -9.37 -0.90 -4.33
N ARG A 129 -9.80 0.19 -4.95
CA ARG A 129 -9.49 0.50 -6.34
C ARG A 129 -9.23 1.99 -6.46
N ALA A 130 -8.31 2.34 -7.33
CA ALA A 130 -7.97 3.73 -7.54
C ALA A 130 -7.43 3.98 -8.94
N VAL A 131 -7.44 5.27 -9.30
CA VAL A 131 -6.85 5.79 -10.52
C VAL A 131 -5.86 6.88 -10.11
N GLN A 132 -4.60 6.72 -10.51
CA GLN A 132 -3.62 7.79 -10.43
C GLN A 132 -3.76 8.67 -11.69
N LYS A 133 -4.02 9.96 -11.50
CA LYS A 133 -4.19 10.95 -12.57
C LYS A 133 -2.87 11.61 -12.96
N ARG A 134 -1.99 11.81 -11.98
CA ARG A 134 -0.69 12.46 -12.15
C ARG A 134 0.40 11.77 -11.36
N ALA A 135 1.62 11.79 -11.89
CA ALA A 135 2.80 11.36 -11.16
C ALA A 135 3.13 12.37 -10.05
N VAL A 136 3.57 11.86 -8.89
CA VAL A 136 4.13 12.67 -7.80
C VAL A 136 5.64 12.60 -7.87
N ARG A 137 6.29 13.75 -7.77
CA ARG A 137 7.74 13.95 -7.88
C ARG A 137 8.22 14.82 -6.71
N ALA A 138 9.52 14.92 -6.53
CA ALA A 138 10.15 15.71 -5.46
C ALA A 138 9.73 17.21 -5.43
N ASP A 139 9.24 17.74 -6.56
CA ASP A 139 8.77 19.12 -6.71
C ASP A 139 7.25 19.27 -6.64
N SER A 140 6.50 18.20 -6.33
CA SER A 140 5.03 18.24 -6.30
C SER A 140 4.44 19.03 -5.13
N GLY A 141 5.26 19.41 -4.15
CA GLY A 141 4.84 20.21 -3.00
C GLY A 141 3.90 19.45 -2.06
N THR A 142 2.81 20.07 -1.65
CA THR A 142 1.86 19.48 -0.69
C THR A 142 0.79 18.66 -1.40
N LEU A 143 0.66 17.39 -0.99
CA LEU A 143 -0.48 16.55 -1.31
C LEU A 143 -1.59 16.78 -0.27
N THR A 144 -2.78 17.14 -0.71
CA THR A 144 -3.99 17.25 0.10
C THR A 144 -4.89 16.05 -0.17
N THR A 145 -5.09 15.18 0.83
CA THR A 145 -5.95 14.00 0.76
C THR A 145 -7.25 14.25 1.49
N GLU A 146 -8.35 14.19 0.75
CA GLU A 146 -9.72 14.22 1.26
C GLU A 146 -10.22 12.78 1.39
N VAL A 147 -10.66 12.40 2.59
CA VAL A 147 -11.22 11.07 2.86
C VAL A 147 -12.61 11.24 3.47
N ARG A 148 -13.57 10.45 2.98
CA ARG A 148 -14.93 10.42 3.52
C ARG A 148 -15.32 9.00 3.89
N LEU A 149 -15.78 8.81 5.13
CA LEU A 149 -16.44 7.58 5.57
C LEU A 149 -17.82 7.48 4.90
N THR A 150 -18.02 6.49 4.04
CA THR A 150 -19.24 6.33 3.24
C THR A 150 -20.19 5.29 3.78
N ASP A 151 -19.69 4.32 4.55
CA ASP A 151 -20.46 3.23 5.11
C ASP A 151 -19.75 2.64 6.33
N VAL A 152 -20.53 2.24 7.33
CA VAL A 152 -20.08 1.51 8.52
C VAL A 152 -20.98 0.30 8.68
N SER A 153 -20.40 -0.87 8.86
CA SER A 153 -21.16 -2.09 9.10
C SER A 153 -20.55 -2.91 10.24
N HIS A 154 -21.42 -3.53 11.03
CA HIS A 154 -21.04 -4.40 12.13
C HIS A 154 -21.44 -5.84 11.84
N SER A 155 -20.52 -6.79 11.98
CA SER A 155 -20.82 -8.21 11.79
C SER A 155 -19.89 -9.08 12.63
N GLY A 156 -20.46 -9.91 13.50
CA GLY A 156 -19.70 -10.89 14.28
C GLY A 156 -18.56 -10.29 15.13
N GLY A 157 -18.75 -9.09 15.67
CA GLY A 157 -17.72 -8.38 16.45
C GLY A 157 -16.67 -7.64 15.59
N MET A 158 -16.78 -7.70 14.27
CA MET A 158 -15.97 -6.90 13.33
C MET A 158 -16.71 -5.63 12.94
N ILE A 159 -15.95 -4.58 12.66
CA ILE A 159 -16.44 -3.32 12.08
C ILE A 159 -15.81 -3.21 10.70
N ILE A 160 -16.61 -2.97 9.66
CA ILE A 160 -16.10 -2.68 8.31
C ILE A 160 -16.49 -1.25 7.96
N GLU A 161 -15.49 -0.47 7.57
CA GLU A 161 -15.62 0.93 7.20
C GLU A 161 -15.21 1.11 5.75
N ARG A 162 -16.02 1.84 4.98
CA ARG A 162 -15.75 2.16 3.57
C ARG A 162 -15.44 3.64 3.42
N PHE A 163 -14.49 3.94 2.55
CA PHE A 163 -14.00 5.29 2.35
C PHE A 163 -13.91 5.65 0.87
N ASP A 164 -14.33 6.88 0.54
CA ASP A 164 -13.95 7.54 -0.71
C ASP A 164 -12.69 8.36 -0.46
N ILE A 165 -11.75 8.37 -1.42
CA ILE A 165 -10.49 9.11 -1.36
C ILE A 165 -10.34 10.01 -2.58
N ARG A 166 -9.95 11.26 -2.34
CA ARG A 166 -9.53 12.19 -3.39
C ARG A 166 -8.28 12.95 -2.94
N MET A 167 -7.19 12.76 -3.66
CA MET A 167 -5.91 13.43 -3.42
C MET A 167 -5.64 14.47 -4.50
N THR A 168 -5.20 15.65 -4.09
CA THR A 168 -4.89 16.78 -4.97
C THR A 168 -3.56 17.42 -4.61
N ASP A 169 -2.94 18.09 -5.58
CA ASP A 169 -1.83 19.03 -5.39
C ASP A 169 -2.24 20.42 -5.91
N GLU A 170 -1.28 21.34 -6.06
CA GLU A 170 -1.54 22.68 -6.59
C GLU A 170 -2.03 22.70 -8.07
N GLN A 171 -1.74 21.63 -8.82
CA GLN A 171 -1.99 21.54 -10.25
C GLN A 171 -3.26 20.75 -10.57
N GLY A 172 -3.79 19.95 -9.63
CA GLY A 172 -5.08 19.30 -9.76
C GLY A 172 -5.19 17.97 -9.01
N VAL A 173 -5.98 17.07 -9.57
CA VAL A 173 -6.21 15.73 -9.00
C VAL A 173 -4.99 14.85 -9.26
N VAL A 174 -4.53 14.15 -8.23
CA VAL A 174 -3.38 13.23 -8.28
C VAL A 174 -3.86 11.78 -8.22
N PHE A 175 -4.78 11.45 -7.32
CA PHE A 175 -5.23 10.08 -7.06
C PHE A 175 -6.68 10.08 -6.56
N GLU A 176 -7.52 9.19 -7.08
CA GLU A 176 -8.92 9.05 -6.65
C GLU A 176 -9.30 7.57 -6.59
N GLY A 177 -10.11 7.21 -5.62
CA GLY A 177 -10.53 5.82 -5.47
C GLY A 177 -11.44 5.59 -4.29
N ASP A 178 -11.73 4.33 -4.04
CA ASP A 178 -12.42 3.86 -2.85
C ASP A 178 -11.66 2.70 -2.22
N THR A 179 -11.83 2.56 -0.90
CA THR A 179 -11.19 1.52 -0.13
C THR A 179 -12.06 1.14 1.05
N TYR A 180 -11.73 0.02 1.68
CA TYR A 180 -12.42 -0.40 2.89
C TYR A 180 -11.47 -1.12 3.83
N PHE A 181 -11.71 -0.89 5.11
CA PHE A 181 -10.92 -1.43 6.20
C PHE A 181 -11.81 -2.20 7.15
N GLY A 182 -11.21 -3.15 7.86
CA GLY A 182 -11.87 -3.84 8.95
C GLY A 182 -11.12 -3.66 10.26
N PHE A 183 -11.90 -3.56 11.34
CA PHE A 183 -11.46 -3.74 12.70
C PHE A 183 -11.71 -5.19 13.14
N PHE A 184 -10.66 -5.84 13.60
CA PHE A 184 -10.66 -7.25 13.96
C PHE A 184 -10.05 -7.47 15.35
N SER A 185 -10.60 -8.39 16.12
CA SER A 185 -9.89 -8.92 17.28
C SER A 185 -8.66 -9.72 16.84
N ALA A 186 -7.68 -9.89 17.72
CA ALA A 186 -6.52 -10.75 17.45
C ALA A 186 -6.93 -12.20 17.12
N GLU A 187 -7.96 -12.71 17.80
CA GLU A 187 -8.53 -14.05 17.54
C GLU A 187 -9.08 -14.16 16.12
N SER A 188 -9.86 -13.18 15.66
CA SER A 188 -10.41 -13.18 14.31
C SER A 188 -9.33 -13.12 13.22
N LEU A 189 -8.18 -12.50 13.50
CA LEU A 189 -7.06 -12.46 12.57
C LEU A 189 -6.26 -13.76 12.52
N ALA A 190 -6.18 -14.50 13.64
CA ALA A 190 -5.46 -15.77 13.70
C ALA A 190 -6.09 -16.84 12.79
N ASP A 191 -7.40 -16.81 12.62
CA ASP A 191 -8.17 -17.78 11.82
C ASP A 191 -8.35 -17.38 10.35
N GLN A 192 -7.53 -16.43 9.86
CA GLN A 192 -7.59 -16.01 8.46
C GLN A 192 -7.15 -17.12 7.50
N ILE A 193 -8.07 -17.50 6.63
CA ILE A 193 -7.90 -18.55 5.62
C ILE A 193 -7.28 -18.08 4.30
N GLY A 194 -7.17 -16.77 4.06
CA GLY A 194 -6.73 -16.22 2.78
C GLY A 194 -7.83 -16.12 1.72
N ILE A 195 -7.42 -15.92 0.47
CA ILE A 195 -8.29 -15.90 -0.71
C ILE A 195 -8.63 -17.35 -1.09
N ARG A 196 -9.92 -17.71 -1.09
CA ARG A 196 -10.38 -19.09 -1.37
C ARG A 196 -10.35 -19.45 -2.86
N GLU A 197 -10.84 -18.56 -3.70
CA GLU A 197 -10.99 -18.79 -5.15
C GLU A 197 -9.87 -18.06 -5.88
N THR A 198 -8.73 -18.72 -6.03
CA THR A 198 -7.57 -18.17 -6.73
C THR A 198 -7.45 -18.78 -8.12
N GLN A 199 -7.19 -17.96 -9.13
CA GLN A 199 -6.86 -18.41 -10.48
C GLN A 199 -5.34 -18.41 -10.69
N LYS A 200 -4.61 -19.02 -9.75
CA LYS A 200 -3.15 -19.16 -9.85
C LYS A 200 -2.80 -20.00 -11.07
N TYR A 201 -1.73 -19.61 -11.75
CA TYR A 201 -1.20 -20.36 -12.87
C TYR A 201 0.03 -21.14 -12.44
N GLU A 202 0.08 -22.43 -12.80
CA GLU A 202 1.27 -23.26 -12.59
C GLU A 202 1.89 -23.58 -13.96
N PRO A 203 3.14 -23.15 -14.20
CA PRO A 203 3.86 -23.49 -15.42
C PRO A 203 3.94 -25.00 -15.66
N THR A 204 3.81 -25.41 -16.90
CA THR A 204 4.00 -26.81 -17.30
C THR A 204 5.47 -27.22 -17.18
N GLU A 205 5.74 -28.54 -17.14
CA GLU A 205 7.13 -29.05 -17.17
C GLU A 205 7.92 -28.52 -18.37
N ALA A 206 7.27 -28.38 -19.54
CA ALA A 206 7.90 -27.84 -20.74
C ALA A 206 8.28 -26.36 -20.57
N GLU A 207 7.39 -25.53 -20.03
CA GLU A 207 7.69 -24.13 -19.73
C GLU A 207 8.79 -24.00 -18.68
N MET A 208 8.78 -24.86 -17.65
CA MET A 208 9.83 -24.87 -16.63
C MET A 208 11.23 -25.15 -17.21
N THR A 209 11.36 -25.87 -18.33
CA THR A 209 12.66 -26.03 -19.02
C THR A 209 13.15 -24.75 -19.72
N GLN A 210 12.25 -23.81 -20.02
CA GLN A 210 12.54 -22.53 -20.66
C GLN A 210 12.63 -21.37 -19.65
N ALA A 211 12.11 -21.58 -18.44
CA ALA A 211 12.17 -20.60 -17.36
C ALA A 211 13.61 -20.27 -16.98
N VAL A 212 13.84 -19.01 -16.66
CA VAL A 212 15.09 -18.55 -16.04
C VAL A 212 14.86 -18.19 -14.58
N SER A 213 15.90 -18.35 -13.76
CA SER A 213 15.91 -17.97 -12.34
C SER A 213 17.21 -17.25 -12.02
N PHE A 214 17.13 -16.22 -11.20
CA PHE A 214 18.25 -15.37 -10.81
C PHE A 214 17.90 -14.58 -9.54
N ASP A 215 18.91 -14.13 -8.81
CA ASP A 215 18.72 -13.23 -7.67
C ASP A 215 18.15 -11.89 -8.15
N TYR A 216 17.24 -11.29 -7.38
CA TYR A 216 16.63 -10.03 -7.79
C TYR A 216 17.72 -8.95 -7.96
N PRO A 217 17.74 -8.20 -9.08
CA PRO A 217 18.84 -7.30 -9.37
C PRO A 217 19.03 -6.22 -8.29
N THR A 218 20.28 -5.93 -7.96
CA THR A 218 20.69 -4.94 -6.95
C THR A 218 21.05 -3.58 -7.54
N GLU A 219 21.29 -3.53 -8.84
CA GLU A 219 21.73 -2.34 -9.58
C GLU A 219 20.53 -1.55 -10.12
N ALA A 220 20.76 -0.27 -10.42
CA ALA A 220 19.75 0.55 -11.09
C ALA A 220 19.32 -0.11 -12.43
N PRO A 221 18.03 -0.03 -12.81
CA PRO A 221 16.97 0.80 -12.25
C PRO A 221 16.15 0.14 -11.13
N HIS A 222 16.68 -0.92 -10.48
CA HIS A 222 16.00 -1.64 -9.41
C HIS A 222 16.24 -1.00 -8.03
N PRO A 223 15.30 -1.17 -7.08
CA PRO A 223 15.39 -0.58 -5.76
C PRO A 223 16.56 -1.11 -4.94
N GLU A 224 17.01 -0.26 -4.02
CA GLU A 224 18.01 -0.60 -3.02
C GLU A 224 17.46 -1.60 -1.99
N ASP A 225 18.36 -2.23 -1.24
CA ASP A 225 18.02 -3.30 -0.29
C ASP A 225 16.92 -2.88 0.69
N GLY A 226 16.94 -1.62 1.16
CA GLY A 226 15.93 -1.10 2.10
C GLY A 226 14.52 -1.01 1.52
N PHE A 227 14.33 -0.94 0.21
CA PHE A 227 13.01 -0.85 -0.44
C PHE A 227 12.67 -2.10 -1.28
N ARG A 228 13.56 -3.08 -1.34
CA ARG A 228 13.38 -4.30 -2.12
C ARG A 228 12.43 -5.27 -1.44
N MET A 229 11.40 -5.70 -2.16
CA MET A 229 10.35 -6.60 -1.68
C MET A 229 10.42 -7.99 -2.37
N LEU A 230 11.51 -8.28 -3.08
CA LEU A 230 11.82 -9.56 -3.71
C LEU A 230 13.31 -9.85 -3.55
N ALA A 231 13.71 -11.03 -3.08
CA ALA A 231 15.11 -11.44 -3.04
C ALA A 231 15.51 -12.22 -4.31
N LYS A 232 14.56 -12.93 -4.93
CA LYS A 232 14.83 -13.82 -6.06
C LYS A 232 13.70 -13.85 -7.06
N ILE A 233 14.05 -13.99 -8.34
CA ILE A 233 13.15 -14.43 -9.40
C ILE A 233 13.27 -15.96 -9.51
N GLU A 234 12.25 -16.66 -9.06
CA GLU A 234 12.19 -18.12 -9.05
C GLU A 234 11.87 -18.67 -10.44
N VAL A 235 10.97 -17.99 -11.16
CA VAL A 235 10.53 -18.34 -12.51
C VAL A 235 10.32 -17.05 -13.30
N LEU A 236 10.95 -16.95 -14.47
CA LEU A 236 10.60 -15.96 -15.49
C LEU A 236 10.43 -16.68 -16.83
N LEU A 237 9.22 -16.62 -17.35
CA LEU A 237 8.82 -17.10 -18.66
C LEU A 237 8.55 -15.89 -19.56
N ARG A 238 9.26 -15.81 -20.68
CA ARG A 238 9.11 -14.71 -21.67
C ARG A 238 7.87 -14.88 -22.55
N GLU A 239 7.46 -16.14 -22.73
CA GLU A 239 6.33 -16.62 -23.51
C GLU A 239 5.67 -17.76 -22.73
N GLY A 240 4.44 -18.12 -23.08
CA GLY A 240 3.62 -19.09 -22.33
C GLY A 240 2.73 -18.41 -21.29
N GLY A 241 2.24 -19.17 -20.31
CA GLY A 241 1.21 -18.67 -19.40
C GLY A 241 -0.18 -18.60 -20.05
N PRO A 242 -1.23 -18.22 -19.30
CA PRO A 242 -2.63 -18.23 -19.76
C PRO A 242 -2.93 -17.38 -21.01
N HIS A 243 -2.05 -16.43 -21.34
CA HIS A 243 -2.20 -15.52 -22.49
C HIS A 243 -1.06 -15.68 -23.51
N ASP A 244 -0.17 -16.67 -23.34
CA ASP A 244 1.05 -16.84 -24.14
C ASP A 244 2.04 -15.65 -24.08
N LEU A 245 1.84 -14.70 -23.16
CA LEU A 245 2.64 -13.49 -22.97
C LEU A 245 3.72 -13.62 -21.88
N GLY A 246 3.72 -14.72 -21.14
CA GLY A 246 4.67 -14.99 -20.08
C GLY A 246 4.06 -15.03 -18.68
N PHE A 247 4.93 -15.36 -17.73
CA PHE A 247 4.61 -15.51 -16.32
C PHE A 247 5.88 -15.27 -15.51
N VAL A 248 5.74 -14.69 -14.33
CA VAL A 248 6.85 -14.43 -13.44
C VAL A 248 6.48 -14.77 -11.99
N ARG A 249 7.38 -15.43 -11.26
CA ARG A 249 7.26 -15.76 -9.84
C ARG A 249 8.55 -15.37 -9.13
N GLY A 250 8.42 -14.63 -8.04
CA GLY A 250 9.51 -14.19 -7.21
C GLY A 250 9.26 -14.48 -5.74
N SER A 251 10.31 -14.38 -4.93
CA SER A 251 10.22 -14.68 -3.51
C SER A 251 11.17 -13.86 -2.66
N ILE A 252 10.85 -13.76 -1.37
CA ILE A 252 11.68 -13.14 -0.33
C ILE A 252 11.44 -13.84 1.01
N PRO A 253 12.49 -14.18 1.78
CA PRO A 253 12.30 -14.61 3.15
C PRO A 253 11.74 -13.45 3.99
N VAL A 254 10.88 -13.76 4.95
CA VAL A 254 10.41 -12.75 5.90
C VAL A 254 11.54 -12.48 6.90
N ASP A 255 11.99 -11.24 6.95
CA ASP A 255 12.99 -10.77 7.90
C ASP A 255 12.31 -9.92 8.98
N TYR A 256 12.27 -10.44 10.21
CA TYR A 256 11.69 -9.73 11.35
C TYR A 256 12.46 -8.42 11.69
N GLU A 257 13.72 -8.30 11.28
CA GLU A 257 14.52 -7.09 11.49
C GLU A 257 14.23 -6.00 10.46
N ALA A 258 13.44 -6.30 9.42
CA ALA A 258 13.06 -5.33 8.40
C ALA A 258 12.41 -4.09 9.04
N TRP A 259 12.89 -2.92 8.60
CA TRP A 259 12.56 -1.63 9.23
C TRP A 259 11.05 -1.37 9.29
N PHE A 260 10.29 -1.85 8.30
CA PHE A 260 8.85 -1.60 8.20
C PHE A 260 8.05 -2.32 9.28
N PHE A 261 8.52 -3.43 9.87
CA PHE A 261 7.81 -4.06 10.99
C PHE A 261 7.82 -3.18 12.24
N LYS A 262 8.86 -2.35 12.41
CA LYS A 262 8.97 -1.38 13.50
C LYS A 262 8.23 -0.08 13.18
N ALA A 263 8.21 0.32 11.91
CA ALA A 263 7.61 1.58 11.48
C ALA A 263 6.09 1.49 11.22
N HIS A 264 5.56 0.34 10.81
CA HIS A 264 4.19 0.27 10.30
C HIS A 264 3.12 0.41 11.38
N PHE A 265 3.17 -0.35 12.49
CA PHE A 265 2.28 -0.15 13.65
C PHE A 265 3.00 -0.53 14.95
N MET A 266 3.10 0.42 15.90
CA MET A 266 3.92 0.30 17.12
C MET A 266 3.63 -0.96 17.97
N ASP A 267 2.37 -1.40 18.03
CA ASP A 267 1.94 -2.54 18.86
C ASP A 267 1.29 -3.67 18.04
N ASP A 268 1.46 -3.65 16.72
CA ASP A 268 0.81 -4.54 15.78
C ASP A 268 1.69 -4.83 14.55
N PRO A 269 2.91 -5.38 14.75
CA PRO A 269 3.87 -5.52 13.68
C PRO A 269 3.33 -6.43 12.58
N VAL A 270 3.19 -5.87 11.38
CA VAL A 270 2.66 -6.52 10.19
C VAL A 270 3.28 -5.87 8.97
N TRP A 271 3.55 -6.65 7.92
CA TRP A 271 4.06 -6.11 6.66
C TRP A 271 3.01 -5.16 6.06
N PRO A 272 3.38 -3.90 5.71
CA PRO A 272 2.48 -2.99 5.02
C PRO A 272 1.90 -3.59 3.74
N GLY A 273 0.57 -3.56 3.60
CA GLY A 273 -0.10 -4.03 2.38
C GLY A 273 0.37 -3.28 1.13
N SER A 274 0.69 -1.99 1.28
CA SER A 274 1.28 -1.13 0.26
C SER A 274 2.64 -1.63 -0.25
N LEU A 275 3.54 -2.07 0.65
CA LEU A 275 4.79 -2.72 0.27
C LEU A 275 4.58 -4.10 -0.37
N GLY A 276 3.54 -4.83 0.06
CA GLY A 276 3.08 -6.03 -0.63
C GLY A 276 2.55 -5.75 -2.04
N CYS A 277 1.97 -4.57 -2.31
CA CYS A 277 1.65 -4.15 -3.68
C CYS A 277 2.92 -3.81 -4.48
N GLU A 278 3.92 -3.19 -3.86
CA GLU A 278 5.20 -2.90 -4.52
C GLU A 278 5.95 -4.17 -4.94
N SER A 279 5.81 -5.30 -4.23
CA SER A 279 6.44 -6.56 -4.66
C SER A 279 5.95 -7.04 -6.03
N PHE A 280 4.67 -6.81 -6.37
CA PHE A 280 4.14 -7.10 -7.71
C PHE A 280 4.76 -6.20 -8.78
N LEU A 281 4.91 -4.91 -8.48
CA LEU A 281 5.52 -3.95 -9.39
C LEU A 281 7.01 -4.27 -9.61
N GLN A 282 7.74 -4.63 -8.54
CA GLN A 282 9.12 -5.08 -8.64
C GLN A 282 9.26 -6.35 -9.47
N LEU A 283 8.31 -7.29 -9.35
CA LEU A 283 8.24 -8.50 -10.16
C LEU A 283 8.11 -8.16 -11.65
N LEU A 284 7.22 -7.22 -11.97
CA LEU A 284 6.97 -6.78 -13.34
C LEU A 284 8.14 -5.97 -13.92
N LYS A 285 8.82 -5.16 -13.09
CA LYS A 285 10.07 -4.47 -13.45
C LYS A 285 11.14 -5.49 -13.87
N ALA A 286 11.28 -6.62 -13.17
CA ALA A 286 12.23 -7.67 -13.55
C ALA A 286 11.89 -8.35 -14.89
N TYR A 287 10.61 -8.66 -15.12
CA TYR A 287 10.14 -9.17 -16.42
C TYR A 287 10.42 -8.17 -17.56
N ALA A 288 10.06 -6.89 -17.38
CA ALA A 288 10.25 -5.84 -18.37
C ALA A 288 11.75 -5.55 -18.64
N ALA A 289 12.58 -5.58 -17.60
CA ALA A 289 14.03 -5.42 -17.72
C ALA A 289 14.68 -6.54 -18.54
N ASP A 290 14.29 -7.80 -18.28
CA ASP A 290 14.75 -8.94 -19.08
C ASP A 290 14.27 -8.84 -20.54
N ARG A 291 12.99 -8.49 -20.74
CA ARG A 291 12.38 -8.38 -22.07
C ARG A 291 13.06 -7.33 -22.94
N TRP A 292 13.26 -6.13 -22.42
CA TRP A 292 13.74 -4.99 -23.21
C TRP A 292 15.22 -4.65 -22.99
N ARG A 293 15.94 -5.40 -22.15
CA ARG A 293 17.36 -5.19 -21.85
C ARG A 293 17.65 -3.73 -21.46
N LEU A 294 17.02 -3.31 -20.37
CA LEU A 294 17.06 -1.92 -19.91
C LEU A 294 18.45 -1.51 -19.44
N ASP A 295 18.77 -0.25 -19.69
CA ASP A 295 19.93 0.44 -19.14
C ASP A 295 19.64 0.93 -17.72
N ALA A 296 20.71 1.28 -16.99
CA ALA A 296 20.64 1.67 -15.58
C ALA A 296 19.89 2.98 -15.33
N ASP A 297 19.73 3.84 -16.34
CA ASP A 297 19.02 5.12 -16.29
C ASP A 297 17.52 5.01 -16.63
N ALA A 298 17.01 3.79 -16.84
CA ALA A 298 15.60 3.59 -17.16
C ALA A 298 14.67 4.10 -16.03
N VAL A 299 13.72 4.95 -16.42
CA VAL A 299 12.71 5.50 -15.52
C VAL A 299 11.41 4.71 -15.65
N TRP A 300 10.88 4.26 -14.52
CA TRP A 300 9.62 3.55 -14.42
C TRP A 300 8.47 4.48 -14.12
N ARG A 301 7.32 4.19 -14.73
CA ARG A 301 6.01 4.54 -14.16
C ARG A 301 5.27 3.27 -13.79
N THR A 302 4.66 3.29 -12.61
CA THR A 302 3.89 2.18 -12.05
C THR A 302 2.39 2.44 -12.11
N ASN A 303 1.60 1.41 -12.39
CA ASN A 303 0.14 1.40 -12.55
C ASN A 303 -0.44 2.28 -13.68
N GLY A 304 0.38 3.08 -14.37
CA GLY A 304 -0.03 3.93 -15.49
C GLY A 304 -0.96 5.07 -15.06
N LEU A 305 -0.80 6.24 -15.67
CA LEU A 305 -1.74 7.34 -15.42
C LEU A 305 -3.09 7.06 -16.09
N GLU A 306 -4.17 7.53 -15.47
CA GLU A 306 -5.55 7.40 -15.96
C GLU A 306 -6.06 5.95 -16.07
N ARG A 307 -5.40 5.00 -15.39
CA ARG A 307 -5.80 3.59 -15.35
C ARG A 307 -6.23 3.18 -13.96
N GLU A 308 -7.32 2.43 -13.91
CA GLU A 308 -7.78 1.81 -12.66
C GLU A 308 -6.91 0.63 -12.33
N HIS A 309 -6.48 0.55 -11.07
CA HIS A 309 -5.85 -0.62 -10.47
C HIS A 309 -6.63 -0.99 -9.21
N ASN A 310 -6.65 -2.27 -8.88
CA ASN A 310 -7.38 -2.78 -7.72
C ASN A 310 -6.53 -3.78 -6.94
N TRP A 311 -6.70 -3.75 -5.62
CA TRP A 311 -6.04 -4.68 -4.71
C TRP A 311 -7.03 -5.29 -3.73
N THR A 312 -6.71 -6.48 -3.24
CA THR A 312 -7.50 -7.19 -2.25
C THR A 312 -6.58 -7.86 -1.23
N TYR A 313 -6.93 -7.74 0.04
CA TYR A 313 -6.22 -8.37 1.15
C TYR A 313 -7.17 -9.28 1.95
N ARG A 314 -6.78 -10.54 2.15
CA ARG A 314 -7.52 -11.55 2.93
C ARG A 314 -6.63 -12.30 3.93
N GLY A 315 -5.51 -11.68 4.30
CA GLY A 315 -4.57 -12.17 5.30
C GLY A 315 -3.50 -11.14 5.58
N GLN A 316 -2.47 -11.56 6.30
CA GLN A 316 -1.38 -10.70 6.74
C GLN A 316 -0.05 -11.46 6.69
N VAL A 317 1.05 -10.72 6.55
CA VAL A 317 2.40 -11.25 6.74
C VAL A 317 2.91 -10.75 8.09
N LEU A 318 3.17 -11.69 8.99
CA LEU A 318 3.64 -11.47 10.35
C LEU A 318 5.16 -11.65 10.43
N PRO A 319 5.83 -11.06 11.43
CA PRO A 319 7.26 -11.25 11.66
C PRO A 319 7.69 -12.70 11.89
N THR A 320 6.74 -13.59 12.21
CA THR A 320 6.98 -15.02 12.47
C THR A 320 6.82 -15.90 11.23
N ASP A 321 6.33 -15.36 10.13
CA ASP A 321 6.18 -16.10 8.89
C ASP A 321 7.56 -16.39 8.26
N GLY A 322 7.63 -17.35 7.34
CA GLY A 322 8.88 -17.81 6.75
C GLY A 322 9.20 -17.17 5.42
N LYS A 323 8.29 -17.25 4.45
CA LYS A 323 8.55 -16.86 3.06
C LYS A 323 7.33 -16.20 2.42
N VAL A 324 7.57 -15.10 1.72
CA VAL A 324 6.62 -14.50 0.79
C VAL A 324 6.96 -14.92 -0.64
N GLU A 325 5.93 -15.30 -1.39
CA GLU A 325 5.99 -15.61 -2.81
C GLU A 325 4.97 -14.76 -3.56
N VAL A 326 5.42 -14.16 -4.66
CA VAL A 326 4.63 -13.26 -5.48
C VAL A 326 4.64 -13.79 -6.89
N GLU A 327 3.50 -13.89 -7.53
CA GLU A 327 3.39 -14.35 -8.91
C GLU A 327 2.48 -13.44 -9.73
N ALA A 328 2.80 -13.33 -11.01
CA ALA A 328 2.08 -12.51 -11.96
C ALA A 328 1.98 -13.21 -13.32
N VAL A 329 0.76 -13.26 -13.85
CA VAL A 329 0.47 -13.64 -15.23
C VAL A 329 0.47 -12.38 -16.07
N ILE A 330 1.25 -12.37 -17.16
CA ILE A 330 1.29 -11.24 -18.08
C ILE A 330 0.01 -11.24 -18.92
N THR A 331 -0.75 -10.15 -18.89
CA THR A 331 -2.04 -10.00 -19.57
C THR A 331 -1.96 -9.10 -20.79
N GLU A 332 -1.02 -8.17 -20.83
CA GLU A 332 -0.78 -7.27 -21.96
C GLU A 332 0.70 -6.90 -22.06
N VAL A 333 1.22 -6.82 -23.28
CA VAL A 333 2.51 -6.22 -23.60
C VAL A 333 2.32 -5.20 -24.73
N ASP A 334 2.57 -3.94 -24.44
CA ASP A 334 2.57 -2.85 -25.41
C ASP A 334 4.02 -2.49 -25.75
N GLU A 335 4.52 -3.01 -26.88
CA GLU A 335 5.90 -2.78 -27.33
C GLU A 335 6.15 -1.31 -27.69
N GLN A 336 5.13 -0.60 -28.16
CA GLN A 336 5.29 0.80 -28.57
C GLN A 336 5.42 1.70 -27.35
N ALA A 337 4.56 1.53 -26.35
CA ALA A 337 4.63 2.26 -25.09
C ALA A 337 5.72 1.72 -24.15
N ARG A 338 6.28 0.53 -24.42
CA ARG A 338 7.09 -0.25 -23.49
C ARG A 338 6.39 -0.38 -22.14
N ARG A 339 5.15 -0.90 -22.20
CA ARG A 339 4.31 -1.19 -21.02
C ARG A 339 4.02 -2.68 -20.92
N VAL A 340 4.07 -3.21 -19.71
CA VAL A 340 3.60 -4.57 -19.37
C VAL A 340 2.49 -4.44 -18.34
N THR A 341 1.40 -5.18 -18.53
CA THR A 341 0.29 -5.30 -17.57
C THR A 341 0.19 -6.76 -17.11
N ALA A 342 -0.14 -6.95 -15.83
CA ALA A 342 -0.32 -8.26 -15.24
C ALA A 342 -1.36 -8.27 -14.13
N SER A 343 -1.79 -9.49 -13.79
CA SER A 343 -2.60 -9.78 -12.61
C SER A 343 -1.95 -10.92 -11.83
N GLY A 344 -2.06 -10.89 -10.50
CA GLY A 344 -1.22 -11.73 -9.67
C GLY A 344 -1.69 -11.94 -8.25
N TYR A 345 -1.04 -12.89 -7.59
CA TYR A 345 -1.28 -13.23 -6.19
C TYR A 345 -0.01 -13.16 -5.34
N LEU A 346 -0.18 -12.86 -4.05
CA LEU A 346 0.86 -12.98 -3.03
C LEU A 346 0.46 -14.07 -2.06
N THR A 347 1.39 -14.99 -1.83
CA THR A 347 1.27 -16.13 -0.92
C THR A 347 2.31 -15.99 0.19
N VAL A 348 1.90 -16.21 1.44
CA VAL A 348 2.81 -16.34 2.59
C VAL A 348 2.66 -17.74 3.17
N ASP A 349 3.77 -18.49 3.25
CA ASP A 349 3.79 -19.87 3.78
C ASP A 349 2.66 -20.77 3.24
N GLY A 350 2.41 -20.70 1.93
CA GLY A 350 1.38 -21.48 1.23
C GLY A 350 -0.04 -20.92 1.31
N ARG A 351 -0.28 -19.83 2.06
CA ARG A 351 -1.58 -19.15 2.16
C ARG A 351 -1.62 -17.94 1.22
N THR A 352 -2.48 -17.98 0.20
CA THR A 352 -2.69 -16.83 -0.69
C THR A 352 -3.48 -15.76 0.03
N ILE A 353 -2.90 -14.57 0.19
CA ILE A 353 -3.48 -13.50 0.99
C ILE A 353 -3.77 -12.25 0.19
N TYR A 354 -2.97 -11.91 -0.83
CA TYR A 354 -3.21 -10.72 -1.65
C TYR A 354 -3.52 -11.08 -3.09
N HIS A 355 -4.31 -10.23 -3.72
CA HIS A 355 -4.51 -10.19 -5.17
C HIS A 355 -4.32 -8.74 -5.63
N LEU A 356 -3.57 -8.56 -6.70
CA LEU A 356 -3.43 -7.29 -7.39
C LEU A 356 -3.82 -7.50 -8.85
N GLY A 357 -4.84 -6.78 -9.30
CA GLY A 357 -5.38 -6.89 -10.64
C GLY A 357 -4.95 -5.72 -11.52
N ASP A 358 -4.62 -6.03 -12.77
CA ASP A 358 -4.33 -5.06 -13.85
C ASP A 358 -3.27 -4.01 -13.50
N PHE A 359 -2.29 -4.40 -12.67
CA PHE A 359 -1.14 -3.56 -12.37
C PHE A 359 -0.18 -3.55 -13.56
N SER A 360 0.51 -2.42 -13.74
CA SER A 360 1.38 -2.24 -14.89
C SER A 360 2.68 -1.52 -14.55
N VAL A 361 3.68 -1.72 -15.40
CA VAL A 361 4.90 -0.91 -15.42
C VAL A 361 5.15 -0.46 -16.84
N GLU A 362 5.54 0.80 -17.00
CA GLU A 362 5.93 1.38 -18.28
C GLU A 362 7.26 2.11 -18.17
N ILE A 363 8.04 2.09 -19.25
CA ILE A 363 9.24 2.92 -19.35
C ILE A 363 8.82 4.32 -19.75
N VAL A 364 9.08 5.30 -18.88
CA VAL A 364 8.93 6.70 -19.23
C VAL A 364 10.06 7.02 -20.21
N ARG A 365 9.68 7.32 -21.45
CA ARG A 365 10.61 7.98 -22.37
C ARG A 365 10.66 9.43 -21.91
N ASP A 366 11.86 9.96 -21.70
CA ASP A 366 12.01 11.41 -21.58
C ASP A 366 11.26 12.04 -22.75
N ALA A 367 10.28 12.88 -22.42
CA ALA A 367 9.73 13.77 -23.42
C ALA A 367 10.87 14.71 -23.81
N GLU A 368 11.25 14.70 -25.09
CA GLU A 368 12.11 15.73 -25.67
C GLU A 368 11.64 17.15 -25.32
#